data_AF-A0A8J5M5F0-F1
#
_entry.id   AF-A0A8J5M5F0-F1
#
_cell.length_a   1.000
_cell.length_b   1.000
_cell.length_c   1.000
_cell.angle_alpha   90.00
_cell.angle_beta   90.00
_cell.angle_gamma   90.00
#
_symmetry.space_group_name_H-M   'P 1'
#
loop_
_entity.id
_entity.type
_entity.pdbx_description
1 polymer ?
#
loop_
_entity_poly.entity_id
_entity_poly.type
_entity_poly.pdbx_seq_one_letter_code
_entity_poly.pdbx_strand_id
1 'polypeptide(L)'
;MGYSNLCWEDIKPIYNFETYTPQLSDVPDADIDLLLARIVDLRAVYGEVTDGKEAKRLFFIAPILETVSRLLGDAQILVEEDVNGKNFVLKRGKKKVFIVQAKKNI
;
A
#
# COMPACT_ATOMS: atom_id res chain seq x y z
N MET A 1 -20.02 -26.67 11.40
CA MET A 1 -19.00 -25.70 10.96
C MET A 1 -19.12 -25.54 9.46
N GLY A 2 -19.68 -24.43 8.98
CA GLY A 2 -19.93 -24.22 7.56
C GLY A 2 -18.82 -23.39 6.95
N TYR A 3 -17.78 -24.05 6.45
CA TYR A 3 -16.89 -23.42 5.49
C TYR A 3 -17.50 -23.59 4.10
N SER A 4 -17.64 -22.50 3.37
CA SER A 4 -18.04 -22.53 1.97
C SER A 4 -16.88 -23.11 1.15
N ASN A 5 -17.13 -24.17 0.38
CA ASN A 5 -16.18 -24.78 -0.56
C ASN A 5 -16.06 -24.01 -1.89
N LEU A 6 -16.70 -22.84 -2.00
CA LEU A 6 -16.62 -22.01 -3.20
C LEU A 6 -15.18 -21.51 -3.37
N CYS A 7 -14.55 -21.88 -4.48
CA CYS A 7 -13.29 -21.28 -4.91
C CYS A 7 -13.55 -20.12 -5.87
N TRP A 8 -12.49 -19.37 -6.21
CA TRP A 8 -12.58 -18.22 -7.11
C TRP A 8 -13.17 -18.60 -8.47
N GLU A 9 -12.83 -19.79 -8.95
CA GLU A 9 -13.23 -20.34 -10.23
C GLU A 9 -14.76 -20.54 -10.31
N ASP A 10 -15.40 -20.86 -9.19
CA ASP A 10 -16.86 -21.03 -9.10
C ASP A 10 -17.60 -19.69 -9.19
N ILE A 11 -16.99 -18.60 -8.70
CA ILE A 11 -17.63 -17.28 -8.62
C ILE A 11 -17.27 -16.35 -9.78
N LYS A 12 -16.14 -16.58 -10.45
CA LYS A 12 -15.66 -15.76 -11.57
C LYS A 12 -16.68 -15.59 -12.70
N PRO A 13 -17.46 -16.60 -13.13
CA PRO A 13 -18.45 -16.43 -14.21
C PRO A 13 -19.66 -15.58 -13.82
N ILE A 14 -19.94 -15.46 -12.53
CA ILE A 14 -21.08 -14.70 -11.98
C ILE A 14 -20.70 -13.21 -11.86
N TYR A 15 -19.43 -12.94 -11.59
CA TYR A 15 -18.90 -11.58 -11.52
C TYR A 15 -18.50 -11.09 -12.91
N ASN A 16 -19.25 -10.12 -13.44
CA ASN A 16 -18.87 -9.38 -14.63
C ASN A 16 -17.77 -8.37 -14.26
N PHE A 17 -16.52 -8.80 -14.22
CA PHE A 17 -15.39 -7.88 -14.10
C PHE A 17 -15.23 -7.13 -15.41
N GLU A 18 -15.67 -5.87 -15.42
CA GLU A 18 -15.22 -4.95 -16.45
C GLU A 18 -13.71 -4.83 -16.34
N THR A 19 -13.01 -5.06 -17.45
CA THR A 19 -11.57 -4.84 -17.53
C THR A 19 -11.31 -3.35 -17.33
N TYR A 20 -10.94 -2.97 -16.11
CA TYR A 20 -10.55 -1.61 -15.81
C TYR A 20 -9.13 -1.38 -16.31
N THR A 21 -8.99 -0.63 -17.40
CA THR A 21 -7.71 -0.08 -17.80
C THR A 21 -7.48 1.21 -17.02
N PRO A 22 -6.51 1.26 -16.09
CA PRO A 22 -6.24 2.49 -15.36
C PRO A 22 -5.79 3.58 -16.33
N GLN A 23 -6.39 4.76 -16.22
CA GLN A 23 -5.84 5.92 -16.90
C GLN A 23 -4.51 6.28 -16.24
N LEU A 24 -3.45 6.24 -17.04
CA LEU A 24 -2.14 6.69 -16.61
C LEU A 24 -2.18 8.22 -16.51
N SER A 25 -1.85 8.73 -15.33
CA SER A 25 -1.57 10.15 -15.14
C SER A 25 -0.06 10.32 -15.03
N ASP A 26 0.48 11.35 -15.67
CA ASP A 26 1.86 11.74 -15.45
C ASP A 26 2.06 12.10 -13.98
N VAL A 27 3.16 11.61 -13.39
CA VAL A 27 3.58 12.02 -12.05
C VAL A 27 4.50 13.22 -12.21
N PRO A 28 4.21 14.38 -11.59
CA PRO A 28 5.07 15.55 -11.71
C PRO A 28 6.48 15.26 -11.20
N ASP A 29 7.50 15.72 -11.93
CA ASP A 29 8.92 15.54 -11.55
C ASP A 29 9.20 16.07 -10.13
N ALA A 30 8.55 17.18 -9.75
CA ALA A 30 8.67 17.76 -8.41
C ALA A 30 8.26 16.79 -7.28
N ASP A 31 7.25 15.93 -7.50
CA ASP A 31 6.83 14.94 -6.51
C ASP A 31 7.82 13.76 -6.45
N ILE A 32 8.42 13.39 -7.58
CA ILE A 32 9.48 12.37 -7.66
C ILE A 32 10.74 12.86 -6.94
N ASP A 33 11.15 14.11 -7.19
CA ASP A 33 12.29 14.74 -6.53
C ASP A 33 12.08 14.83 -5.01
N LEU A 34 10.87 15.19 -4.58
CA LEU A 34 10.53 15.26 -3.17
C LEU A 34 10.55 13.88 -2.50
N LEU A 35 10.05 12.83 -3.18
CA LEU A 35 10.15 11.46 -2.70
C LEU A 35 11.62 11.02 -2.56
N LEU A 36 12.44 11.33 -3.57
CA LEU A 36 13.87 10.99 -3.55
C LEU A 36 14.58 11.70 -2.38
N ALA A 37 14.36 13.00 -2.22
CA ALA A 37 14.89 13.78 -1.10
C ALA A 37 14.49 13.16 0.24
N ARG A 38 13.21 12.79 0.39
CA ARG A 38 12.71 12.18 1.63
C ARG A 38 13.38 10.84 1.95
N ILE A 39 13.60 10.00 0.94
CA ILE A 39 14.31 8.71 1.11
C ILE A 39 15.77 8.94 1.50
N VAL A 40 16.44 9.91 0.87
CA VAL A 40 17.83 10.27 1.17
C VAL A 40 17.96 10.79 2.62
N ASP A 41 17.08 11.70 3.03
CA ASP A 41 17.07 12.24 4.39
C ASP A 41 16.87 11.13 5.43
N LEU A 42 15.90 10.25 5.21
CA LEU A 42 15.65 9.11 6.10
C LEU A 42 16.86 8.19 6.17
N ARG A 43 17.54 7.94 5.05
CA ARG A 43 18.78 7.15 5.04
C ARG A 43 19.95 7.82 5.75
N ALA A 44 20.00 9.15 5.77
CA ALA A 44 21.06 9.88 6.45
C ALA A 44 20.86 9.93 7.98
N VAL A 45 19.60 10.04 8.42
CA VAL A 45 19.24 10.09 9.84
C VAL A 45 19.31 8.72 10.50
N TYR A 46 18.93 7.67 9.77
CA TYR A 46 19.01 6.30 10.26
C TYR A 46 20.33 5.69 9.79
N GLY A 47 21.12 5.12 10.70
CA GLY A 47 22.36 4.42 10.36
C GLY A 47 22.14 3.21 9.45
N GLU A 48 23.17 2.38 9.24
CA GLU A 48 23.08 1.21 8.37
C GLU A 48 21.87 0.33 8.77
N VAL A 49 20.85 0.29 7.90
CA VAL A 49 19.58 -0.39 8.15
C VAL A 49 19.82 -1.90 8.17
N THR A 50 20.17 -2.37 9.36
CA THR A 50 20.53 -3.75 9.65
C THR A 50 19.25 -4.52 9.93
N ASP A 51 18.76 -5.11 8.84
CA ASP A 51 17.82 -6.23 8.74
C ASP A 51 16.63 -6.26 9.72
N GLY A 52 15.52 -5.65 9.29
CA GLY A 52 14.21 -5.86 9.87
C GLY A 52 13.11 -5.57 8.86
N LYS A 53 12.11 -6.46 8.72
CA LYS A 53 10.94 -6.23 7.85
C LYS A 53 10.24 -4.91 8.20
N GLU A 54 10.20 -4.53 9.48
CA GLU A 54 9.61 -3.26 9.93
C GLU A 54 10.45 -2.03 9.55
N ALA A 55 11.78 -2.15 9.63
CA ALA A 55 12.69 -1.11 9.18
C ALA A 55 12.48 -0.82 7.68
N LYS A 56 12.51 -1.85 6.83
CA LYS A 56 12.27 -1.68 5.38
C LYS A 56 10.90 -1.03 5.08
N ARG A 57 9.86 -1.32 5.87
CA ARG A 57 8.53 -0.69 5.69
C ARG A 57 8.52 0.79 6.05
N LEU A 58 9.15 1.17 7.16
CA LEU A 58 9.26 2.57 7.55
C LEU A 58 10.11 3.38 6.56
N PHE A 59 11.20 2.80 6.05
CA PHE A 59 12.14 3.53 5.18
C PHE A 59 11.72 3.63 3.73
N PHE A 60 11.05 2.60 3.19
CA PHE A 60 10.74 2.56 1.77
C PHE A 60 9.24 2.66 1.50
N ILE A 61 8.39 1.99 2.28
CA ILE A 61 6.96 1.96 1.98
C ILE A 61 6.26 3.23 2.45
N ALA A 62 6.56 3.74 3.65
CA ALA A 62 5.89 4.92 4.18
C ALA A 62 6.07 6.18 3.32
N PRO A 63 7.29 6.55 2.84
CA PRO A 63 7.46 7.73 1.98
C PRO A 63 6.77 7.59 0.61
N ILE A 64 6.72 6.37 0.06
CA ILE A 64 6.00 6.09 -1.18
C ILE A 64 4.50 6.28 -0.97
N LEU A 65 3.93 5.71 0.10
CA LEU A 65 2.51 5.85 0.42
C LEU A 65 2.13 7.30 0.70
N GLU A 66 2.99 8.06 1.38
CA GLU A 66 2.81 9.49 1.60
C GLU A 66 2.72 10.25 0.28
N THR A 67 3.68 10.02 -0.63
CA THR A 67 3.73 10.68 -1.94
C THR A 67 2.49 10.33 -2.77
N VAL A 68 2.13 9.05 -2.84
CA VAL A 68 0.92 8.60 -3.54
C VAL A 68 -0.34 9.23 -2.93
N SER A 69 -0.42 9.35 -1.60
CA SER A 69 -1.56 9.97 -0.94
C SER A 69 -1.69 11.45 -1.27
N ARG A 70 -0.56 12.17 -1.33
CA ARG A 70 -0.51 13.57 -1.73
C ARG A 70 -0.97 13.77 -3.18
N LEU A 71 -0.49 12.93 -4.10
CA LEU A 71 -0.89 12.95 -5.52
C LEU A 71 -2.39 12.70 -5.69
N LEU A 72 -2.99 11.90 -4.81
CA LEU A 72 -4.43 11.64 -4.81
C LEU A 72 -5.26 12.73 -4.11
N GLY A 73 -4.61 13.65 -3.38
CA GLY A 73 -5.21 14.80 -2.72
C GLY A 73 -5.93 14.45 -1.41
N ASP A 74 -7.16 13.93 -1.50
CA ASP A 74 -8.04 13.64 -0.36
C ASP A 74 -7.89 12.21 0.18
N ALA A 75 -6.76 11.55 -0.11
CA ALA A 75 -6.49 10.20 0.35
C ALA A 75 -5.87 10.19 1.75
N GLN A 76 -6.30 9.23 2.58
CA GLN A 76 -5.80 8.99 3.92
C GLN A 76 -5.11 7.63 3.98
N ILE A 77 -3.95 7.58 4.63
CA ILE A 77 -3.25 6.33 4.96
C ILE A 77 -3.79 5.87 6.30
N LEU A 78 -4.37 4.67 6.32
CA LEU A 78 -4.80 3.97 7.53
C LEU A 78 -3.90 2.76 7.75
N VAL A 79 -3.70 2.41 9.03
CA VAL A 79 -3.06 1.17 9.43
C VAL A 79 -4.09 0.35 10.17
N GLU A 80 -4.53 -0.76 9.55
CA GLU A 80 -5.52 -1.68 10.12
C GLU A 80 -4.80 -2.96 10.56
N GLU A 81 -5.12 -3.49 11.74
CA GLU A 81 -4.59 -4.79 12.20
C GLU A 81 -5.63 -5.89 11.93
N ASP A 82 -5.20 -6.99 11.30
CA ASP A 82 -5.97 -8.20 11.07
C ASP A 82 -5.31 -9.43 11.71
N VAL A 83 -5.95 -10.59 11.56
CA VAL A 83 -5.48 -11.88 12.13
C VAL A 83 -4.10 -12.28 11.59
N ASN A 84 -3.76 -11.86 10.37
CA ASN A 84 -2.52 -12.16 9.68
C ASN A 84 -1.44 -11.06 9.86
N GLY A 85 -1.78 -9.91 10.45
CA GLY A 85 -0.86 -8.85 10.85
C GLY A 85 -1.35 -7.44 10.48
N LYS A 86 -0.44 -6.52 10.09
CA LYS A 86 -0.82 -5.10 9.84
C LYS A 86 -0.99 -4.81 8.34
N ASN A 87 -2.08 -4.15 7.97
CA ASN A 87 -2.36 -3.74 6.61
C ASN A 87 -2.26 -2.22 6.48
N PHE A 88 -1.53 -1.78 5.45
CA PHE A 88 -1.61 -0.39 5.00
C PHE A 88 -2.80 -0.25 4.05
N VAL A 89 -3.71 0.66 4.39
CA VAL A 89 -4.95 0.89 3.65
C VAL A 89 -4.99 2.34 3.19
N LEU A 90 -5.13 2.53 1.89
CA LEU A 90 -5.34 3.85 1.31
C LEU A 90 -6.85 4.07 1.17
N LYS A 91 -7.38 5.05 1.89
CA LYS A 91 -8.80 5.40 1.88
C LYS A 91 -9.01 6.73 1.19
N ARG A 92 -9.90 6.76 0.20
CA ARG A 92 -10.34 7.99 -0.47
C ARG A 92 -11.87 8.02 -0.51
N GLY A 93 -12.48 8.94 0.21
CA GLY A 93 -13.92 8.96 0.44
C GLY A 93 -14.44 7.62 1.00
N LYS A 94 -15.33 6.96 0.25
CA LYS A 94 -15.90 5.64 0.62
C LYS A 94 -15.08 4.45 0.10
N LYS A 95 -14.09 4.69 -0.75
CA LYS A 95 -13.25 3.62 -1.34
C LYS A 95 -12.03 3.35 -0.44
N LYS A 96 -11.69 2.08 -0.31
CA LYS A 96 -10.48 1.61 0.38
C LYS A 96 -9.70 0.67 -0.54
N VAL A 97 -8.39 0.84 -0.58
CA VAL A 97 -7.46 -0.06 -1.28
C VAL A 97 -6.46 -0.60 -0.26
N PHE A 98 -6.36 -1.92 -0.17
CA PHE A 98 -5.41 -2.61 0.69
C PHE A 98 -4.12 -2.84 -0.11
N ILE A 99 -3.00 -2.27 0.34
CA ILE A 99 -1.77 -2.24 -0.48
C ILE A 99 -0.78 -3.30 -0.03
N VAL A 100 -0.52 -3.41 1.28
CA VAL A 100 0.51 -4.33 1.81
C VAL A 100 0.01 -5.00 3.07
N GLN A 101 0.11 -6.32 3.10
CA GLN A 101 -0.05 -7.14 4.30
C GLN A 101 1.31 -7.40 4.95
N ALA A 102 1.46 -6.92 6.18
CA ALA A 102 2.55 -7.30 7.06
C ALA A 102 2.23 -8.62 7.73
N LYS A 103 2.68 -9.75 7.16
CA LYS A 103 2.52 -11.05 7.82
C LYS A 103 3.22 -11.05 9.18
N LYS A 104 2.49 -11.40 10.24
CA LYS A 104 3.09 -11.88 11.49
C LYS A 104 3.84 -13.16 11.15
N ASN A 105 5.15 -13.16 11.35
CA ASN A 105 5.90 -14.42 11.39
C ASN A 105 5.48 -15.09 12.70
N ILE A 106 4.68 -16.17 12.61
CA ILE A 106 4.49 -17.12 13.71
C ILE A 106 5.62 -18.15 13.59
#